data_AF-A0A509EL56-F1
#
_entry.id   AF-A0A509EL56-F1
#
_cell.length_a   1.000
_cell.length_b   1.000
_cell.length_c   1.000
_cell.angle_alpha   90.00
_cell.angle_beta   90.00
_cell.angle_gamma   90.00
#
_symmetry.space_group_name_H-M   'P 1'
#
loop_
_entity.id
_entity.type
_entity.pdbx_description
1 polymer ?
#
loop_
_entity_poly.entity_id
_entity_poly.type
_entity_poly.pdbx_seq_one_letter_code
_entity_poly.pdbx_strand_id
1 'polypeptide(L)' 'MRLPGSATCLRLSGRAAAGVAVRSGRDGTAARPEADGRFALDARTDTDLGPLRTYVRVGSGRR' A
#
# COMPACT_ATOMS: atom_id res chain seq x y z
N MET A 1 -10.30 -11.35 4.43
CA MET A 1 -11.62 -11.17 3.78
C MET A 1 -11.81 -12.30 2.78
N ARG A 2 -12.93 -13.01 2.80
CA ARG A 2 -13.30 -13.96 1.72
C ARG A 2 -14.01 -13.18 0.61
N LEU A 3 -13.63 -13.41 -0.65
CA LEU A 3 -14.24 -12.75 -1.79
C LEU A 3 -15.54 -13.48 -2.17
N PRO A 4 -16.70 -12.78 -2.24
CA PRO A 4 -17.99 -13.43 -2.51
C PRO A 4 -17.98 -14.27 -3.79
N GLY A 5 -18.58 -15.46 -3.73
CA GLY A 5 -18.67 -16.36 -4.88
C GLY A 5 -17.35 -17.04 -5.26
N SER A 6 -16.30 -16.97 -4.44
CA SER A 6 -15.01 -17.61 -4.74
C SER A 6 -14.38 -18.29 -3.51
N ALA A 7 -13.49 -19.25 -3.77
CA ALA A 7 -12.58 -19.81 -2.76
C ALA A 7 -11.36 -18.92 -2.52
N THR A 8 -11.41 -17.62 -2.87
CA THR A 8 -10.29 -16.67 -2.74
C THR A 8 -10.41 -15.83 -1.47
N CYS A 9 -9.35 -15.82 -0.67
CA CYS A 9 -9.15 -14.98 0.50
C CYS A 9 -8.22 -13.81 0.13
N LEU A 10 -8.62 -12.60 0.50
CA LEU A 10 -7.84 -11.38 0.36
C LEU A 10 -7.41 -10.85 1.73
N ARG A 11 -6.17 -10.38 1.82
CA ARG A 11 -5.66 -9.57 2.92
C ARG A 11 -5.04 -8.30 2.36
N LEU A 12 -5.64 -7.17 2.72
CA LEU A 12 -5.06 -5.85 2.53
C LEU A 12 -4.31 -5.45 3.80
N SER A 13 -3.09 -4.94 3.64
CA SER A 13 -2.27 -4.42 4.74
C SER A 13 -1.44 -3.25 4.28
N GLY A 14 -0.99 -2.40 5.20
CA GLY A 14 -0.20 -1.26 4.82
C GLY A 14 -0.08 -0.21 5.90
N ARG A 15 0.51 0.91 5.52
CA ARG A 15 0.59 2.13 6.32
C ARG A 15 0.39 3.33 5.41
N ALA A 16 -0.29 4.35 5.91
CA ALA A 16 -0.48 5.63 5.27
C ALA A 16 0.05 6.72 6.19
N ALA A 17 0.69 7.73 5.61
CA ALA A 17 1.18 8.90 6.30
C ALA A 17 0.78 10.15 5.51
N ALA A 18 0.38 11.19 6.22
CA ALA A 18 0.11 12.50 5.66
C ALA A 18 0.81 13.54 6.54
N GLY A 19 1.29 14.60 5.91
CA GLY A 19 2.00 15.66 6.62
C GLY A 19 2.24 16.88 5.76
N VAL A 20 3.06 17.77 6.28
CA VAL A 20 3.53 18.98 5.59
C VAL A 20 5.05 18.93 5.57
N ALA A 21 5.63 18.89 4.37
CA ALA A 21 7.06 19.07 4.21
C ALA A 21 7.39 20.57 4.24
N VAL A 22 8.08 20.98 5.30
CA VAL A 22 8.60 22.34 5.45
C VAL A 22 10.07 22.33 5.05
N ARG A 23 10.46 23.23 4.15
CA ARG A 23 11.85 23.47 3.73
C ARG A 23 12.16 24.94 3.90
N SER A 24 13.19 25.27 4.68
CA SER A 24 13.74 26.62 4.74
C SER A 24 14.98 26.71 3.84
N GLY A 25 15.10 27.83 3.12
CA GLY A 25 16.23 28.12 2.25
C GLY A 25 16.51 29.62 2.19
N ARG A 26 17.49 30.01 1.36
CA ARG A 26 17.93 31.40 1.22
C ARG A 26 16.81 32.35 0.77
N ASP A 27 15.85 31.82 0.00
CA ASP A 27 14.70 32.56 -0.54
C ASP A 27 13.46 32.49 0.36
N GLY A 28 13.58 31.93 1.58
CA GLY A 28 12.50 31.85 2.56
C GLY A 28 12.05 30.42 2.90
N THR A 29 10.92 30.32 3.59
CA THR A 29 10.32 29.05 4.03
C THR A 29 9.22 28.62 3.07
N ALA A 30 9.33 27.41 2.52
CA ALA A 30 8.31 26.77 1.70
C ALA A 30 7.69 25.60 2.45
N ALA A 31 6.37 25.54 2.49
CA ALA A 31 5.61 24.41 3.02
C ALA A 31 4.79 23.78 1.89
N ARG A 32 4.82 22.44 1.77
CA ARG A 32 3.99 21.71 0.82
C ARG A 32 3.33 20.49 1.48
N PRO A 33 2.05 20.19 1.18
CA PRO A 33 1.44 18.94 1.59
C PRO A 33 2.24 17.76 1.05
N GLU A 34 2.37 16.71 1.87
CA GLU A 34 2.91 15.43 1.44
C GLU A 34 2.02 14.28 1.92
N ALA A 35 1.94 13.26 1.08
CA ALA A 35 1.31 12.00 1.39
C ALA A 35 2.29 10.89 0.99
N ASP A 36 2.45 9.91 1.88
CA ASP A 36 3.19 8.68 1.62
C ASP A 36 2.33 7.48 2.03
N GLY A 37 2.54 6.36 1.37
CA GLY A 37 1.79 5.16 1.62
C GLY A 37 2.52 3.93 1.09
N ARG A 38 2.32 2.82 1.78
CA ARG A 38 2.69 1.50 1.28
C ARG A 38 1.59 0.51 1.60
N PHE A 39 1.09 -0.13 0.55
CA PHE A 39 0.01 -1.10 0.64
C PHE A 39 0.47 -2.43 0.05
N ALA A 40 -0.05 -3.51 0.61
CA ALA A 40 0.18 -4.87 0.14
C ALA A 40 -1.14 -5.63 0.08
N LEU A 41 -1.32 -6.36 -1.01
CA LEU A 41 -2.43 -7.27 -1.28
C LEU A 41 -1.88 -8.69 -1.31
N ASP A 42 -2.41 -9.56 -0.45
CA ASP A 42 -2.16 -11.01 -0.46
C ASP A 42 -3.48 -11.70 -0.82
N ALA A 43 -3.48 -12.46 -1.90
CA ALA A 43 -4.61 -13.27 -2.35
C ALA A 43 -4.25 -14.75 -2.25
N ARG A 44 -5.10 -15.54 -1.62
CA ARG A 44 -4.94 -17.00 -1.47
C ARG A 44 -6.17 -17.72 -1.96
N THR A 45 -6.00 -18.73 -2.79
CA THR A 45 -7.09 -19.52 -3.34
C THR A 45 -6.74 -20.99 -3.20
N ASP A 46 -7.63 -21.77 -2.60
CA ASP A 46 -7.50 -23.23 -2.59
C ASP A 46 -7.92 -23.75 -3.97
N THR A 47 -7.04 -24.54 -4.60
CA THR A 47 -7.29 -25.16 -5.91
C THR A 47 -7.07 -26.66 -5.81
N ASP A 48 -7.55 -27.42 -6.79
CA ASP A 48 -7.39 -28.89 -6.82
C ASP A 48 -5.92 -29.32 -6.93
N LEU A 49 -5.04 -28.43 -7.40
CA LEU A 49 -3.59 -28.65 -7.50
C LEU A 49 -2.82 -28.13 -6.26
N GLY A 50 -3.53 -27.64 -5.24
CA GLY A 50 -2.97 -27.04 -4.03
C GLY A 50 -3.21 -25.52 -3.92
N PRO A 51 -2.68 -24.88 -2.87
CA PRO A 51 -2.96 -23.47 -2.60
C PRO A 51 -2.17 -22.54 -3.55
N LEU A 52 -2.90 -21.68 -4.27
CA LEU A 52 -2.33 -20.59 -5.06
C LEU A 52 -2.23 -19.32 -4.22
N ARG A 53 -1.05 -18.67 -4.23
CA ARG A 53 -0.83 -17.38 -3.57
C ARG A 53 -0.33 -16.33 -4.55
N THR A 54 -0.99 -15.17 -4.56
CA THR A 54 -0.56 -13.97 -5.28
C THR A 54 -0.27 -12.85 -4.29
N TYR A 55 0.84 -12.13 -4.48
CA TYR A 55 1.23 -11.02 -3.61
C TYR A 55 1.67 -9.82 -4.44
N VAL A 56 1.04 -8.67 -4.19
CA VAL A 56 1.39 -7.39 -4.83
C VAL A 56 1.64 -6.36 -3.75
N ARG A 57 2.66 -5.52 -3.94
CA ARG A 57 2.98 -4.42 -3.04
C ARG A 57 3.24 -3.14 -3.82
N VAL A 58 2.56 -2.08 -3.43
CA VAL A 58 2.69 -0.75 -4.03
C VAL A 58 3.09 0.23 -2.92
N GLY A 59 3.95 1.18 -3.23
CA GLY A 59 4.26 2.27 -2.32
C GLY A 59 4.71 3.52 -3.05
N SER A 60 4.40 4.67 -2.47
CA SER A 60 4.75 6.00 -2.99
C SER A 60 5.98 6.56 -2.27
N GLY A 61 7.05 5.77 -2.22
CA GLY A 61 8.32 6.24 -1.69
C GLY A 61 9.04 7.09 -2.75
N ARG A 62 8.95 8.41 -2.63
CA ARG A 62 9.96 9.29 -3.24
C ARG A 62 11.26 9.06 -2.47
N ARG A 63 12.27 8.50 -3.12
CA ARG A 63 13.65 8.54 -2.64
C ARG A 63 14.15 9.98 -2.61
#